data_AF-A0A4U3ARQ5-F1
#
_entry.id   AF-A0A4U3ARQ5-F1
#
_cell.length_a   1.000
_cell.length_b   1.000
_cell.length_c   1.000
_cell.angle_alpha   90.00
_cell.angle_beta   90.00
_cell.angle_gamma   90.00
#
_symmetry.space_group_name_H-M   'P 1'
#
loop_
_entity.id
_entity.type
_entity.pdbx_description
1 polymer ?
#
loop_
_entity_poly.entity_id
_entity_poly.type
_entity_poly.pdbx_seq_one_letter_code
_entity_poly.pdbx_strand_id
1 'polypeptide(L)'
;MNDKAKKIIEDIVREVQVGEIYEGKVKRVEKFGAFVELFSGKDGLVHISELALERVGKVEDVVKIGDVITVKVIEIDKQGRVNLSRKVLLKEEQEKEAAKEENKQEQQ
;
A
#
# COMPACT_ATOMS: atom_id res chain seq x y z
N MET A 1 -5.72 28.91 -14.72
CA MET A 1 -6.24 27.84 -13.83
C MET A 1 -6.40 26.54 -14.61
N ASN A 2 -5.31 25.93 -15.10
CA ASN A 2 -5.36 24.63 -15.82
C ASN A 2 -4.50 23.55 -15.16
N ASP A 3 -3.84 23.86 -14.04
CA ASP A 3 -2.88 22.97 -13.38
C ASP A 3 -3.55 21.77 -12.70
N LYS A 4 -4.80 21.93 -12.22
CA LYS A 4 -5.56 20.82 -11.64
C LYS A 4 -5.91 19.74 -12.68
N ALA A 5 -6.19 20.13 -13.92
CA ALA A 5 -6.59 19.19 -14.97
C ALA A 5 -5.40 18.33 -15.45
N LYS A 6 -4.22 18.94 -15.63
CA LYS A 6 -3.00 18.18 -15.97
C LYS A 6 -2.64 17.15 -14.90
N LYS A 7 -2.68 17.54 -13.63
CA LYS A 7 -2.34 16.65 -12.52
C LYS A 7 -3.25 15.43 -12.43
N ILE A 8 -4.56 15.62 -12.63
CA ILE A 8 -5.53 14.52 -12.65
C ILE A 8 -5.24 13.55 -13.80
N ILE A 9 -4.92 14.07 -15.00
CA ILE A 9 -4.60 13.23 -16.16
C ILE A 9 -3.29 12.45 -15.93
N GLU A 10 -2.26 13.08 -15.37
CA GLU A 10 -1.00 12.41 -15.01
C GLU A 10 -1.21 11.31 -13.96
N ASP A 11 -2.02 11.54 -12.93
CA ASP A 11 -2.31 10.54 -11.90
C ASP A 11 -3.16 9.36 -12.44
N ILE A 12 -4.06 9.61 -13.40
CA ILE A 12 -4.81 8.55 -14.08
C ILE A 12 -3.88 7.70 -14.96
N VAL A 13 -2.97 8.32 -15.70
CA VAL A 13 -2.05 7.64 -16.64
C VAL A 13 -0.87 6.98 -15.92
N ARG A 14 -0.54 7.39 -14.69
CA ARG A 14 0.52 6.77 -13.89
C ARG A 14 0.25 5.29 -13.64
N GLU A 15 0.94 4.41 -14.35
CA GLU A 15 0.91 2.98 -14.05
C GLU A 15 1.52 2.76 -12.66
N VAL A 16 0.70 2.26 -11.73
CA VAL A 16 1.21 1.71 -10.46
C VAL A 16 2.15 0.58 -10.80
N GLN A 17 3.32 0.56 -10.18
CA GLN A 17 4.29 -0.50 -10.40
C GLN A 17 4.14 -1.57 -9.33
N VAL A 18 4.07 -2.82 -9.77
CA VAL A 18 4.10 -3.97 -8.85
C VAL A 18 5.45 -3.99 -8.15
N GLY A 19 5.44 -4.12 -6.83
CA GLY A 19 6.64 -4.07 -6.00
C GLY A 19 6.95 -2.69 -5.42
N GLU A 20 6.21 -1.64 -5.79
CA GLU A 20 6.38 -0.32 -5.19
C GLU A 20 5.44 -0.07 -4.01
N ILE A 21 5.87 0.87 -3.17
CA ILE A 21 5.19 1.29 -1.95
C ILE A 21 4.47 2.59 -2.23
N TYR A 22 3.19 2.64 -1.90
CA TYR A 22 2.37 3.85 -2.04
C TYR A 22 1.63 4.14 -0.74
N GLU A 23 1.36 5.42 -0.50
CA GLU A 23 0.44 5.85 0.54
C GLU A 23 -0.94 6.01 -0.08
N GLY A 24 -1.93 5.36 0.52
CA GLY A 24 -3.30 5.45 0.06
C GLY A 24 -4.27 5.71 1.19
N LYS A 25 -5.39 6.34 0.86
CA LYS A 25 -6.43 6.70 1.81
C LYS A 25 -7.54 5.66 1.81
N VAL A 26 -7.89 5.15 2.98
CA VAL A 26 -8.97 4.19 3.14
C VAL A 26 -10.30 4.86 2.79
N LYS A 27 -10.93 4.42 1.71
CA LYS A 27 -12.23 4.92 1.25
C LYS A 27 -13.37 4.13 1.86
N ARG A 28 -13.19 2.82 1.99
CA ARG A 28 -14.19 1.89 2.55
C ARG A 28 -13.50 0.76 3.30
N VAL A 29 -14.15 0.27 4.34
CA VAL A 29 -13.71 -0.89 5.11
C VAL A 29 -14.82 -1.93 5.07
N GLU A 30 -14.45 -3.18 4.82
CA GLU A 30 -15.34 -4.34 4.77
C GLU A 30 -14.83 -5.43 5.72
N LYS A 31 -15.64 -6.45 5.99
CA LYS A 31 -15.27 -7.52 6.94
C LYS A 31 -14.06 -8.36 6.48
N PHE A 32 -13.83 -8.44 5.17
CA PHE A 32 -12.77 -9.24 4.58
C PHE A 32 -11.54 -8.42 4.17
N GLY A 33 -11.62 -7.08 4.23
CA GLY A 33 -10.53 -6.21 3.80
C GLY A 33 -10.87 -4.72 3.79
N ALA A 34 -9.93 -3.89 3.35
CA ALA A 34 -10.10 -2.44 3.23
C ALA A 34 -9.82 -1.98 1.80
N PHE A 35 -10.65 -1.08 1.30
CA PHE A 35 -10.45 -0.39 0.03
C PHE A 35 -9.70 0.91 0.26
N VAL A 36 -8.57 1.01 -0.40
CA VAL A 36 -7.60 2.08 -0.26
C VAL A 36 -7.44 2.77 -1.61
N GLU A 37 -7.76 4.06 -1.67
CA GLU A 37 -7.55 4.88 -2.86
C GLU A 37 -6.09 5.37 -2.88
N LEU A 38 -5.33 4.97 -3.90
CA LEU A 38 -3.92 5.37 -4.05
C LEU A 38 -3.82 6.70 -4.82
N PHE A 39 -4.44 6.75 -6.00
CA PHE A 39 -4.44 7.90 -6.90
C PHE A 39 -5.82 8.10 -7.51
N SER A 40 -6.10 9.29 -8.05
CA SER A 40 -7.37 9.59 -8.71
C SER A 40 -7.63 8.61 -9.87
N GLY A 41 -8.53 7.65 -9.64
CA GLY A 41 -8.91 6.62 -10.60
C GLY A 41 -8.30 5.23 -10.36
N LYS A 42 -7.50 5.03 -9.30
CA LYS A 42 -6.95 3.72 -8.93
C LYS A 42 -7.27 3.37 -7.48
N ASP A 43 -8.14 2.37 -7.36
CA ASP A 43 -8.53 1.78 -6.10
C ASP A 43 -7.73 0.49 -5.86
N GLY A 44 -7.22 0.35 -4.64
CA GLY A 44 -6.57 -0.85 -4.17
C GLY A 44 -7.37 -1.56 -3.09
N LEU A 45 -7.19 -2.87 -2.98
CA LEU A 45 -7.79 -3.71 -1.97
C LEU A 45 -6.71 -4.35 -1.11
N VAL A 46 -6.82 -4.16 0.20
CA VAL A 46 -5.99 -4.85 1.19
C VAL A 46 -6.85 -5.92 1.84
N HIS A 47 -6.45 -7.18 1.73
CA HIS A 47 -7.15 -8.27 2.40
C HIS A 47 -6.86 -8.24 3.92
N ILE A 48 -7.79 -8.69 4.76
CA ILE A 48 -7.59 -8.72 6.22
C ILE A 48 -6.36 -9.54 6.63
N SER A 49 -6.07 -10.62 5.88
CA SER A 49 -4.88 -11.46 6.07
C SER A 49 -3.56 -10.78 5.69
N GLU A 50 -3.63 -9.69 4.94
CA GLU A 50 -2.48 -8.91 4.46
C GLU A 50 -2.28 -7.61 5.24
N LEU A 51 -3.20 -7.27 6.16
CA LEU A 51 -3.08 -6.12 7.05
C LEU A 51 -2.07 -6.35 8.18
N ALA A 52 -2.02 -7.57 8.72
CA ALA A 52 -1.06 -7.94 9.75
C ALA A 52 -0.71 -9.43 9.65
N LEU A 53 0.46 -9.79 10.19
CA LEU A 53 0.90 -11.18 10.34
C LEU A 53 0.03 -11.96 11.35
N GLU A 54 -0.52 -11.26 12.34
CA GLU A 54 -1.38 -11.83 13.37
C GLU A 54 -2.84 -11.90 12.92
N ARG A 55 -3.63 -12.79 13.55
CA ARG A 55 -5.04 -12.96 13.23
C ARG A 55 -5.83 -11.73 13.67
N VAL A 56 -6.00 -10.79 12.76
CA VAL A 56 -6.86 -9.61 12.96
C VAL A 56 -8.32 -10.07 12.95
N GLY A 57 -9.03 -9.86 14.05
CA GLY A 57 -10.45 -10.21 14.16
C GLY A 57 -11.38 -9.24 13.43
N LYS A 58 -10.99 -7.97 13.32
CA LYS A 58 -11.77 -6.92 12.66
C LYS A 58 -10.85 -5.93 11.96
N VAL A 59 -11.16 -5.64 10.70
CA VAL A 59 -10.42 -4.67 9.90
C VAL A 59 -10.53 -3.26 10.49
N GLU A 60 -11.69 -2.91 11.04
CA GLU A 60 -12.01 -1.59 11.59
C GLU A 60 -11.15 -1.18 12.81
N ASP A 61 -10.60 -2.16 13.54
CA ASP A 61 -9.70 -1.90 14.66
C ASP A 61 -8.28 -1.52 14.18
N VAL A 62 -7.90 -1.95 12.98
CA VAL A 62 -6.56 -1.71 12.41
C VAL A 62 -6.56 -0.51 11.46
N VAL A 63 -7.64 -0.34 10.69
CA VAL A 63 -7.76 0.73 9.70
C VAL A 63 -9.14 1.36 9.74
N LYS A 64 -9.20 2.69 9.66
CA LYS A 64 -10.44 3.46 9.68
C LYS A 64 -10.70 4.14 8.35
N ILE A 65 -11.98 4.40 8.05
CA ILE A 65 -12.35 5.19 6.88
C ILE A 65 -11.73 6.58 7.00
N GLY A 66 -11.04 7.02 5.96
CA GLY A 66 -10.32 8.29 5.90
C GLY A 66 -8.88 8.22 6.40
N ASP A 67 -8.45 7.09 6.94
CA ASP A 67 -7.08 6.89 7.40
C ASP A 67 -6.12 6.75 6.21
N VAL A 68 -4.88 7.23 6.38
CA VAL A 68 -3.84 7.14 5.34
C VAL A 68 -2.87 6.05 5.74
N ILE A 69 -2.78 5.01 4.90
CA ILE A 69 -1.94 3.86 5.17
C ILE A 69 -0.94 3.63 4.03
N THR A 70 0.27 3.28 4.42
CA THR A 70 1.32 2.84 3.49
C THR A 70 1.09 1.37 3.16
N VAL A 71 1.11 1.06 1.87
CA VAL A 71 0.75 -0.24 1.31
C VAL A 71 1.66 -0.54 0.13
N LYS A 72 2.02 -1.81 -0.06
CA LYS A 72 2.82 -2.25 -1.21
C LYS A 72 1.95 -2.91 -2.26
N VAL A 73 2.18 -2.57 -3.52
CA VAL A 73 1.51 -3.21 -4.65
C VAL A 73 2.10 -4.60 -4.85
N ILE A 74 1.25 -5.62 -4.74
CA ILE A 74 1.62 -7.01 -5.00
C ILE A 74 1.13 -7.46 -6.38
N GLU A 75 0.01 -6.93 -6.86
CA GLU A 75 -0.57 -7.32 -8.14
C GLU A 75 -1.53 -6.24 -8.64
N ILE A 76 -1.69 -6.13 -9.96
CA ILE A 76 -2.65 -5.23 -10.60
C ILE A 76 -3.51 -6.04 -11.56
N ASP A 77 -4.81 -6.02 -11.33
CA ASP A 77 -5.79 -6.71 -12.17
C ASP A 77 -6.11 -5.91 -13.44
N LYS A 78 -6.58 -6.59 -14.49
CA LYS A 78 -6.96 -5.93 -15.77
C LYS A 78 -8.11 -4.93 -15.64
N GLN A 79 -8.88 -5.00 -14.55
CA GLN A 79 -9.91 -4.02 -14.21
C GLN A 79 -9.37 -2.75 -13.52
N GLY A 80 -8.04 -2.65 -13.31
CA GLY A 80 -7.41 -1.52 -12.61
C GLY A 80 -7.46 -1.63 -11.09
N ARG A 81 -7.87 -2.78 -10.54
CA ARG A 81 -7.84 -3.05 -9.10
C ARG A 81 -6.43 -3.44 -8.68
N VAL A 82 -5.93 -2.78 -7.65
CA VAL A 82 -4.57 -3.01 -7.14
C VAL A 82 -4.63 -3.87 -5.89
N ASN A 83 -4.07 -5.08 -5.92
CA ASN A 83 -3.91 -5.87 -4.70
C ASN A 83 -2.75 -5.29 -3.90
N LEU A 84 -3.03 -5.04 -2.63
CA LEU A 84 -2.13 -4.37 -1.72
C LEU A 84 -1.84 -5.26 -0.51
N SER A 85 -0.58 -5.25 -0.07
CA SER A 85 -0.18 -5.92 1.17
C SER A 85 0.61 -4.98 2.06
N ARG A 86 0.27 -4.98 3.35
CA ARG A 86 1.02 -4.28 4.40
C ARG A 86 2.07 -5.18 5.03
N LYS A 87 1.85 -6.49 5.01
CA LYS A 87 2.79 -7.50 5.49
C LYS A 87 4.14 -7.47 4.77
N VAL A 88 4.16 -7.16 3.47
CA VAL A 88 5.43 -7.09 2.72
C VAL A 88 6.32 -5.95 3.21
N LEU A 89 5.74 -4.83 3.63
CA LEU A 89 6.48 -3.70 4.19
C LEU A 89 7.23 -4.10 5.46
N LEU A 90 6.55 -4.78 6.38
CA LEU A 90 7.14 -5.28 7.62
C LEU A 90 8.33 -6.21 7.36
N LYS A 91 8.24 -7.05 6.32
CA LYS A 91 9.34 -7.93 5.90
C LYS A 91 10.52 -7.16 5.31
N GLU A 92 10.25 -6.19 4.43
CA GLU A 92 11.31 -5.38 3.82
C GLU A 92 12.02 -4.48 4.82
N GLU A 93 11.30 -3.99 5.84
CA GLU A 93 11.89 -3.20 6.92
C GLU A 93 12.87 -4.07 7.73
N GLN A 94 12.48 -5.31 8.06
CA GLN A 94 13.33 -6.28 8.73
C GLN A 94 14.58 -6.66 7.91
N GLU A 95 14.43 -6.88 6.59
CA GLU A 95 15.55 -7.20 5.70
C GLU A 95 16.49 -6.00 5.49
N LYS A 96 15.95 -4.77 5.40
CA LYS A 96 16.77 -3.55 5.31
C LYS A 96 17.51 -3.21 6.59
N GLU A 97 16.93 -3.49 7.76
CA GLU A 97 17.60 -3.32 9.05
C GLU A 97 18.74 -4.34 9.21
N ALA A 98 18.51 -5.61 8.86
CA ALA A 98 19.55 -6.65 8.90
C ALA A 98 20.74 -6.33 7.95
N ALA A 99 20.47 -5.87 6.72
CA ALA A 99 21.52 -5.53 5.76
C ALA A 99 22.33 -4.26 6.12
N LYS A 100 21.76 -3.35 6.93
CA LYS A 100 22.46 -2.16 7.42
C LYS A 100 23.44 -2.48 8.56
N GLU A 101 23.20 -3.54 9.33
CA GLU A 101 24.10 -3.96 10.39
C GLU A 101 25.37 -4.63 9.86
N GLU A 102 25.28 -5.42 8.78
CA GLU A 102 26.45 -6.10 8.18
C GLU A 102 27.44 -5.11 7.54
N ASN A 103 26.96 -4.07 6.85
CA ASN A 103 27.83 -3.10 6.17
C ASN A 103 28.62 -2.18 7.14
N LYS A 104 28.29 -2.20 8.44
CA LYS A 104 28.98 -1.39 9.46
C LYS A 104 30.18 -2.11 10.09
N GLN A 105 30.31 -3.43 9.88
CA GLN A 105 31.38 -4.24 10.48
C GLN A 105 32.62 -4.38 9.58
N GLU A 106 32.51 -4.22 8.26
CA GLU A 106 33.65 -4.37 7.33
C GLU A 106 34.53 -3.10 7.16
N GLN A 107 34.16 -1.97 7.77
CA GLN A 107 34.92 -0.71 7.71
C GLN A 107 35.74 -0.40 8.98
N GLN A 108 35.96 -1.39 9.87
CA GLN A 108 36.82 -1.25 11.06
C GLN A 108 38.07 -2.12 11.00
#